data_AF-A0AA88QIP8-F1
#
_entry.id   AF-A0AA88QIP8-F1
#
_cell.length_a   1.000
_cell.length_b   1.000
_cell.length_c   1.000
_cell.angle_alpha   90.00
_cell.angle_beta   90.00
_cell.angle_gamma   90.00
#
_symmetry.space_group_name_H-M   'P 1'
#
loop_
_entity.id
_entity.type
_entity.pdbx_description
1 polymer ?
#
loop_
_entity_poly.entity_id
_entity_poly.type
_entity_poly.pdbx_seq_one_letter_code
_entity_poly.pdbx_strand_id
1 'polypeptide(L)'
;MALVDRSSQPLLPSYGLDKVNRSSFPAKFIFGAASSAYQNYKLQTFYDRFFISAIWNSAAKIRDHSTGDVATDSYHRYKEDVKIVKGMGLDAYRFSISWSRVLPRLESYVTLFHWDVPQALEDEYGGFLSPKIVDDFRDFANLCFQRFGDRVKHWITLNEPWTFAVTSYDYGTTAPGRCSAWRNNNCTGGNSGTEPYVVTHNQILAHAAAVKVYRTKYKVITT
;
A
#
# COMPACT_ATOMS: atom_id res chain seq x y z
N MET A 1 23.03 47.55 -51.82
CA MET A 1 21.65 47.07 -52.01
C MET A 1 21.67 46.02 -53.11
N ALA A 2 21.73 44.74 -52.73
CA ALA A 2 21.29 43.58 -53.52
C ALA A 2 21.55 42.32 -52.68
N LEU A 3 20.51 41.51 -52.55
CA LEU A 3 20.39 40.33 -51.70
C LEU A 3 21.12 39.15 -52.36
N VAL A 4 21.95 38.43 -51.60
CA VAL A 4 22.52 37.13 -52.01
C VAL A 4 21.67 36.00 -51.43
N ASP A 5 20.97 35.36 -52.37
CA ASP A 5 20.57 33.97 -52.49
C ASP A 5 20.15 33.15 -51.24
N ARG A 6 18.88 32.74 -51.21
CA ARG A 6 18.30 31.76 -50.28
C ARG A 6 18.34 30.35 -50.91
N SER A 7 19.52 29.83 -51.16
CA SER A 7 19.71 28.44 -51.60
C SER A 7 20.61 27.63 -50.65
N SER A 8 20.48 27.84 -49.34
CA SER A 8 21.08 26.93 -48.37
C SER A 8 20.23 25.67 -48.23
N GLN A 9 20.74 24.57 -48.81
CA GLN A 9 20.31 23.20 -48.56
C GLN A 9 20.08 22.97 -47.05
N PRO A 10 19.13 22.11 -46.65
CA PRO A 10 18.99 21.73 -45.25
C PRO A 10 20.30 21.11 -44.80
N LEU A 11 20.99 21.78 -43.87
CA LEU A 11 22.13 21.22 -43.16
C LEU A 11 21.61 20.05 -42.33
N LEU A 12 21.51 18.87 -42.94
CA LEU A 12 21.40 17.62 -42.22
C LEU A 12 22.64 17.53 -41.34
N PRO A 13 22.51 17.41 -40.02
CA PRO A 13 23.68 17.22 -39.18
C PRO A 13 24.36 15.93 -39.62
N SER A 14 25.56 16.04 -40.19
CA SER A 14 26.48 14.94 -40.37
C SER A 14 26.97 14.52 -38.98
N TYR A 15 26.12 13.83 -38.21
CA TYR A 15 26.60 13.01 -37.11
C TYR A 15 27.59 12.04 -37.74
N GLY A 16 28.85 12.02 -37.27
CA GLY A 16 29.91 11.17 -37.82
C GLY A 16 29.66 9.67 -37.59
N LEU A 17 28.56 9.14 -38.12
CA LEU A 17 28.14 7.74 -38.11
C LEU A 17 29.18 6.85 -38.79
N ASP A 18 30.05 7.44 -39.61
CA ASP A 18 31.13 6.73 -40.29
C ASP A 18 32.33 6.44 -39.38
N LYS A 19 32.44 7.07 -38.20
CA LYS A 19 33.61 6.92 -37.32
C LYS A 19 33.54 5.74 -36.36
N VAL A 20 32.34 5.28 -35.99
CA VAL A 20 32.13 4.14 -35.08
C VAL A 20 30.90 3.36 -35.51
N ASN A 21 31.08 2.09 -35.85
CA ASN A 21 30.00 1.19 -36.26
C ASN A 21 30.19 -0.20 -35.64
N ARG A 22 29.32 -1.17 -35.95
CA ARG A 22 29.38 -2.51 -35.34
C ARG A 22 30.71 -3.25 -35.58
N SER A 23 31.36 -3.02 -36.73
CA SER A 23 32.67 -3.63 -37.04
C SER A 23 33.82 -3.03 -36.23
N SER A 24 33.60 -1.88 -35.59
CA SER A 24 34.56 -1.29 -34.65
C SER A 24 34.64 -2.06 -33.32
N PHE A 25 33.78 -3.06 -33.10
CA PHE A 25 33.71 -3.87 -31.89
C PHE A 25 33.93 -5.36 -32.23
N PRO A 26 34.37 -6.19 -31.26
CA PRO A 26 34.49 -7.63 -31.47
C PRO A 26 33.19 -8.25 -31.98
N ALA A 27 33.28 -9.27 -32.85
CA ALA A 27 32.11 -9.89 -33.48
C ALA A 27 31.04 -10.43 -32.51
N LYS A 28 31.40 -10.66 -31.24
CA LYS A 28 30.49 -11.14 -30.18
C LYS A 28 30.04 -10.02 -29.23
N PHE A 29 30.31 -8.76 -29.54
CA PHE A 29 29.90 -7.63 -28.73
C PHE A 29 28.37 -7.44 -28.81
N ILE A 30 27.72 -7.34 -27.64
CA ILE A 30 26.26 -7.25 -27.52
C ILE A 30 25.87 -5.78 -27.38
N PHE A 31 25.08 -5.28 -28.32
CA PHE A 31 24.42 -3.98 -28.20
C PHE A 31 23.01 -4.17 -27.68
N GLY A 32 22.61 -3.37 -26.70
CA GLY A 32 21.28 -3.49 -26.12
C GLY A 32 20.73 -2.18 -25.58
N ALA A 33 19.47 -2.22 -25.22
CA ALA A 33 18.77 -1.15 -24.52
C ALA A 33 18.35 -1.64 -23.12
N ALA A 34 18.14 -0.70 -22.20
CA ALA A 34 17.74 -1.00 -20.83
C ALA A 34 16.51 -0.19 -20.40
N SER A 35 15.66 -0.81 -19.60
CA SER A 35 14.50 -0.20 -18.97
C SER A 35 14.36 -0.62 -17.51
N SER A 36 13.52 0.09 -16.76
CA SER A 36 13.17 -0.27 -15.38
C SER A 36 11.67 -0.30 -15.17
N ALA A 37 11.23 -1.17 -14.27
CA ALA A 37 9.82 -1.51 -14.07
C ALA A 37 8.93 -0.30 -13.75
N TYR A 38 9.31 0.55 -12.78
CA TYR A 38 8.48 1.70 -12.39
C TYR A 38 8.42 2.79 -13.46
N GLN A 39 9.46 2.92 -14.28
CA GLN A 39 9.53 3.93 -15.34
C GLN A 39 8.77 3.55 -16.61
N ASN A 40 8.35 2.30 -16.76
CA ASN A 40 7.78 1.78 -18.01
C ASN A 40 6.43 1.09 -17.82
N TYR A 41 6.19 0.43 -16.69
CA TYR A 41 4.95 -0.31 -16.47
C TYR A 41 3.85 0.54 -15.84
N LYS A 42 2.63 0.46 -16.38
CA LYS A 42 1.41 0.97 -15.75
C LYS A 42 1.09 0.22 -14.45
N LEU A 43 0.85 0.95 -13.36
CA LEU A 43 0.43 0.39 -12.06
C LEU A 43 -1.02 -0.09 -12.14
N GLN A 44 -1.29 -1.30 -11.67
CA GLN A 44 -2.58 -1.95 -11.89
C GLN A 44 -3.43 -2.06 -10.62
N THR A 45 -2.78 -2.23 -9.47
CA THR A 45 -3.46 -2.45 -8.19
C THR A 45 -3.31 -1.28 -7.21
N PHE A 46 -4.19 -1.21 -6.21
CA PHE A 46 -4.03 -0.30 -5.08
C PHE A 46 -2.71 -0.55 -4.34
N TYR A 47 -2.28 -1.81 -4.22
CA TYR A 47 -1.01 -2.19 -3.59
C TYR A 47 0.21 -1.71 -4.37
N ASP A 48 0.19 -1.79 -5.71
CA ASP A 48 1.24 -1.21 -6.55
C ASP A 48 1.38 0.30 -6.28
N ARG A 49 0.26 1.01 -6.23
CA ARG A 49 0.23 2.45 -5.93
C ARG A 49 0.66 2.75 -4.51
N PHE A 50 0.24 1.97 -3.51
CA PHE A 50 0.58 2.18 -2.11
C PHE A 50 2.06 1.96 -1.81
N PHE A 51 2.64 0.82 -2.22
CA PHE A 51 4.06 0.52 -1.99
C PHE A 51 4.98 1.50 -2.72
N ILE A 52 4.62 1.83 -3.97
CA ILE A 52 5.45 2.75 -4.74
C ILE A 52 5.24 4.19 -4.26
N SER A 53 4.03 4.57 -3.84
CA SER A 53 3.83 5.84 -3.14
C SER A 53 4.64 5.89 -1.83
N ALA A 54 4.68 4.84 -1.04
CA ALA A 54 5.43 4.85 0.22
C ALA A 54 6.95 5.05 0.03
N ILE A 55 7.51 4.61 -1.11
CA ILE A 55 8.96 4.68 -1.39
C ILE A 55 9.32 5.88 -2.29
N TRP A 56 8.44 6.24 -3.23
CA TRP A 56 8.70 7.21 -4.31
C TRP A 56 7.73 8.39 -4.33
N ASN A 57 6.82 8.54 -3.35
CA ASN A 57 5.91 9.69 -3.32
C ASN A 57 6.66 10.96 -2.92
N SER A 58 7.25 11.54 -3.95
CA SER A 58 7.60 12.94 -4.02
C SER A 58 7.07 13.51 -5.32
N ALA A 59 5.78 13.32 -5.61
CA ALA A 59 5.11 14.05 -6.70
C ALA A 59 5.25 15.58 -6.51
N ALA A 60 5.38 16.04 -5.26
CA ALA A 60 5.72 17.42 -4.92
C ALA A 60 7.17 17.84 -5.30
N LYS A 61 8.06 16.89 -5.62
CA LYS A 61 9.46 17.15 -6.01
C LYS A 61 9.73 16.93 -7.51
N ILE A 62 8.73 16.50 -8.30
CA ILE A 62 8.84 16.30 -9.74
C ILE A 62 8.36 17.59 -10.43
N ARG A 63 9.16 18.12 -11.37
CA ARG A 63 8.95 19.44 -12.00
C ARG A 63 7.58 19.62 -12.66
N ASP A 64 7.02 18.56 -13.23
CA ASP A 64 5.72 18.56 -13.89
C ASP A 64 4.62 17.83 -13.08
N HIS A 65 4.94 17.43 -11.85
CA HIS A 65 4.06 16.69 -10.95
C HIS A 65 3.51 15.37 -11.52
N SER A 66 4.13 14.81 -12.56
CA SER A 66 3.75 13.52 -13.14
C SER A 66 4.15 12.33 -12.26
N THR A 67 3.55 11.16 -12.50
CA THR A 67 3.81 9.92 -11.77
C THR A 67 4.05 8.74 -12.71
N GLY A 68 4.61 7.64 -12.17
CA GLY A 68 4.74 6.36 -12.89
C GLY A 68 3.45 5.54 -12.95
N ASP A 69 2.27 6.12 -12.66
CA ASP A 69 1.01 5.37 -12.61
C ASP A 69 0.65 4.70 -13.94
N VAL A 70 0.95 5.36 -15.06
CA VAL A 70 0.75 4.83 -16.41
C VAL A 70 2.07 4.60 -17.14
N ALA A 71 3.06 5.49 -16.94
CA ALA A 71 4.35 5.45 -17.63
C ALA A 71 4.17 5.33 -19.17
N THR A 72 4.93 4.46 -19.84
CA THR A 72 4.79 4.14 -21.28
C THR A 72 3.78 3.03 -21.58
N ASP A 73 3.12 2.51 -20.54
CA ASP A 73 2.20 1.36 -20.56
C ASP A 73 2.81 0.08 -21.15
N SER A 74 4.12 -0.12 -20.95
CA SER A 74 4.85 -1.34 -21.37
C SER A 74 4.29 -2.62 -20.75
N TYR A 75 3.42 -2.52 -19.73
CA TYR A 75 2.70 -3.67 -19.18
C TYR A 75 1.76 -4.31 -20.22
N HIS A 76 0.97 -3.50 -20.91
CA HIS A 76 0.12 -3.98 -21.99
C HIS A 76 0.86 -4.04 -23.33
N ARG A 77 1.91 -3.21 -23.46
CA ARG A 77 2.60 -2.95 -24.74
C ARG A 77 3.99 -3.59 -24.87
N TYR A 78 4.32 -4.57 -24.04
CA TYR A 78 5.65 -5.20 -24.07
C TYR A 78 5.97 -5.83 -25.44
N LYS A 79 4.95 -6.24 -26.21
CA LYS A 79 5.14 -6.78 -27.56
C LYS A 79 5.62 -5.72 -28.53
N GLU A 80 5.13 -4.49 -28.40
CA GLU A 80 5.58 -3.32 -29.15
C GLU A 80 7.03 -2.97 -28.77
N ASP A 81 7.36 -3.02 -27.49
CA ASP A 81 8.73 -2.76 -27.02
C ASP A 81 9.73 -3.76 -27.61
N VAL A 82 9.39 -5.06 -27.62
CA VAL A 82 10.20 -6.10 -28.26
C VAL A 82 10.34 -5.88 -29.76
N LYS A 83 9.26 -5.46 -30.44
CA LYS A 83 9.30 -5.11 -31.87
C LYS A 83 10.25 -3.94 -32.14
N ILE A 84 10.24 -2.92 -31.29
CA ILE A 84 11.12 -1.75 -31.41
C ILE A 84 12.58 -2.15 -31.21
N VAL A 85 12.90 -2.91 -30.16
CA VAL A 85 14.27 -3.43 -29.90
C VAL A 85 14.78 -4.22 -31.10
N LYS A 86 13.94 -5.10 -31.65
CA LYS A 86 14.27 -5.89 -32.83
C LYS A 86 14.43 -5.02 -34.09
N GLY A 87 13.56 -4.03 -34.29
CA GLY A 87 13.61 -3.10 -35.41
C GLY A 87 14.86 -2.22 -35.41
N MET A 88 15.42 -1.93 -34.23
CA MET A 88 16.70 -1.20 -34.08
C MET A 88 17.94 -2.09 -34.26
N GLY A 89 17.78 -3.41 -34.44
CA GLY A 89 18.90 -4.34 -34.60
C GLY A 89 19.70 -4.56 -33.31
N LEU A 90 19.07 -4.41 -32.14
CA LEU A 90 19.71 -4.68 -30.85
C LEU A 90 19.71 -6.19 -30.54
N ASP A 91 20.78 -6.65 -29.91
CA ASP A 91 20.99 -8.05 -29.55
C ASP A 91 20.38 -8.39 -28.18
N ALA A 92 20.24 -7.40 -27.31
CA ALA A 92 19.76 -7.59 -25.95
C ALA A 92 18.80 -6.48 -25.49
N TYR A 93 17.86 -6.87 -24.63
CA TYR A 93 17.03 -5.95 -23.88
C TYR A 93 17.07 -6.31 -22.40
N ARG A 94 17.61 -5.39 -21.60
CA ARG A 94 17.66 -5.52 -20.14
C ARG A 94 16.45 -4.80 -19.54
N PHE A 95 15.64 -5.52 -18.78
CA PHE A 95 14.56 -4.91 -18.01
C PHE A 95 14.66 -5.33 -16.55
N SER A 96 14.12 -4.51 -15.64
CA SER A 96 13.95 -4.93 -14.25
C SER A 96 12.57 -5.53 -14.03
N ILE A 97 12.50 -6.45 -13.08
CA ILE A 97 11.25 -7.05 -12.65
C ILE A 97 10.77 -6.27 -11.41
N SER A 98 9.50 -5.87 -11.41
CA SER A 98 8.94 -5.20 -10.23
C SER A 98 8.75 -6.22 -9.11
N TRP A 99 9.40 -5.97 -7.97
CA TRP A 99 9.28 -6.80 -6.77
C TRP A 99 7.82 -6.88 -6.30
N SER A 100 7.09 -5.76 -6.26
CA SER A 100 5.68 -5.72 -5.87
C SER A 100 4.78 -6.57 -6.77
N ARG A 101 5.22 -6.87 -8.01
CA ARG A 101 4.50 -7.71 -8.97
C ARG A 101 4.88 -9.18 -8.95
N VAL A 102 6.09 -9.52 -8.53
CA VAL A 102 6.53 -10.93 -8.37
C VAL A 102 6.16 -11.49 -7.00
N LEU A 103 6.09 -10.63 -5.99
CA LEU A 103 5.50 -10.95 -4.70
C LEU A 103 4.11 -10.29 -4.52
N PRO A 104 3.12 -10.54 -5.40
CA PRO A 104 1.77 -10.02 -5.21
C PRO A 104 1.00 -10.78 -4.12
N ARG A 105 1.62 -11.82 -3.54
CA ARG A 105 1.06 -12.69 -2.50
C ARG A 105 1.75 -12.50 -1.15
N LEU A 106 2.03 -11.26 -0.77
CA LEU A 106 2.06 -11.01 0.67
C LEU A 106 0.62 -11.27 1.13
N GLU A 107 0.43 -12.36 1.86
CA GLU A 107 -0.79 -12.60 2.61
C GLU A 107 -1.09 -11.33 3.40
N SER A 108 -2.18 -10.65 3.05
CA SER A 108 -2.59 -9.45 3.74
C SER A 108 -3.17 -9.87 5.09
N TYR A 109 -2.39 -9.61 6.15
CA TYR A 109 -2.85 -9.70 7.52
C TYR A 109 -3.39 -8.33 7.90
N VAL A 110 -4.72 -8.24 7.99
CA VAL A 110 -5.39 -6.99 8.36
C VAL A 110 -5.89 -7.11 9.79
N THR A 111 -5.39 -6.21 10.64
CA THR A 111 -5.92 -5.99 11.98
C THR A 111 -7.12 -5.06 11.88
N LEU A 112 -8.29 -5.51 12.36
CA LEU A 112 -9.52 -4.70 12.33
C LEU A 112 -9.49 -3.56 13.36
N PHE A 113 -8.87 -3.79 14.51
CA PHE A 113 -8.79 -2.81 15.59
C PHE A 113 -7.40 -2.75 16.19
N HIS A 114 -6.83 -1.55 16.24
CA HIS A 114 -5.51 -1.27 16.78
C HIS A 114 -5.58 -0.07 17.73
N TRP A 115 -6.43 -0.20 18.75
CA TRP A 115 -6.58 0.77 19.85
C TRP A 115 -7.19 2.11 19.42
N ASP A 116 -7.81 2.14 18.24
CA ASP A 116 -8.33 3.30 17.55
C ASP A 116 -9.86 3.41 17.69
N VAL A 117 -10.35 3.41 18.94
CA VAL A 117 -11.80 3.56 19.20
C VAL A 117 -12.27 4.92 18.65
N PRO A 118 -13.34 4.97 17.83
CA PRO A 118 -13.89 6.25 17.40
C PRO A 118 -14.30 7.10 18.61
N GLN A 119 -13.81 8.34 18.68
CA GLN A 119 -14.08 9.25 19.80
C GLN A 119 -15.59 9.41 20.08
N ALA A 120 -16.43 9.41 19.04
CA ALA A 120 -17.88 9.49 19.20
C ALA A 120 -18.47 8.35 20.06
N LEU A 121 -17.94 7.12 19.92
CA LEU A 121 -18.39 5.97 20.71
C LEU A 121 -17.84 6.01 22.14
N GLU A 122 -16.64 6.56 22.31
CA GLU A 122 -16.07 6.84 23.63
C GLU A 122 -16.90 7.90 24.38
N ASP A 123 -17.30 8.98 23.71
CA ASP A 123 -18.10 10.05 24.30
C ASP A 123 -19.56 9.60 24.57
N GLU A 124 -20.16 8.83 23.66
CA GLU A 124 -21.57 8.43 23.76
C GLU A 124 -21.80 7.42 24.89
N TYR A 125 -20.91 6.44 25.04
CA TYR A 125 -21.12 5.35 26.01
C TYR A 125 -19.84 4.78 26.63
N GLY A 126 -18.68 5.43 26.46
CA GLY A 126 -17.41 4.97 27.04
C GLY A 126 -16.76 3.82 26.28
N GLY A 127 -17.04 3.69 24.97
CA GLY A 127 -16.36 2.75 24.09
C GLY A 127 -16.40 1.32 24.63
N PHE A 128 -15.21 0.73 24.87
CA PHE A 128 -15.10 -0.66 25.32
C PHE A 128 -15.58 -0.93 26.76
N LEU A 129 -15.89 0.11 27.54
CA LEU A 129 -16.53 -0.07 28.86
C LEU A 129 -17.99 -0.49 28.75
N SER A 130 -18.66 -0.21 27.63
CA SER A 130 -20.06 -0.52 27.41
C SER A 130 -20.25 -1.78 26.58
N PRO A 131 -21.24 -2.63 26.89
CA PRO A 131 -21.57 -3.79 26.06
C PRO A 131 -22.08 -3.41 24.66
N LYS A 132 -22.53 -2.16 24.44
CA LYS A 132 -23.00 -1.69 23.13
C LYS A 132 -21.91 -1.78 22.05
N ILE A 133 -20.64 -1.60 22.44
CA ILE A 133 -19.48 -1.67 21.53
C ILE A 133 -19.41 -3.00 20.77
N VAL A 134 -19.99 -4.08 21.32
CA VAL A 134 -19.97 -5.41 20.71
C VAL A 134 -20.74 -5.41 19.40
N ASP A 135 -21.92 -4.78 19.37
CA ASP A 135 -22.75 -4.71 18.18
C ASP A 135 -22.15 -3.75 17.15
N ASP A 136 -21.63 -2.59 17.58
CA ASP A 136 -21.00 -1.62 16.69
C ASP A 136 -19.71 -2.17 16.05
N PHE A 137 -18.88 -2.85 16.82
CA PHE A 137 -17.67 -3.50 16.30
C PHE A 137 -18.01 -4.66 15.35
N ARG A 138 -19.06 -5.43 15.65
CA ARG A 138 -19.55 -6.49 14.73
C ARG A 138 -19.96 -5.89 13.39
N ASP A 139 -20.69 -4.79 13.40
CA ASP A 139 -21.23 -4.18 12.18
C ASP A 139 -20.12 -3.51 11.37
N PHE A 140 -19.14 -2.88 12.03
CA PHE A 140 -17.89 -2.42 11.42
C PHE A 140 -17.12 -3.58 10.77
N ALA A 141 -16.86 -4.66 11.51
CA ALA A 141 -16.15 -5.83 10.98
C ALA A 141 -16.90 -6.44 9.78
N ASN A 142 -18.24 -6.53 9.86
CA ASN A 142 -19.07 -6.99 8.75
C ASN A 142 -18.88 -6.12 7.49
N LEU A 143 -18.85 -4.80 7.63
CA LEU A 143 -18.58 -3.89 6.50
C LEU A 143 -17.19 -4.12 5.90
N CYS A 144 -16.16 -4.28 6.75
CA CYS A 144 -14.80 -4.58 6.29
C CYS A 144 -14.73 -5.91 5.52
N PHE A 145 -15.37 -6.96 6.02
CA PHE A 145 -15.44 -8.24 5.33
C PHE A 145 -16.16 -8.14 3.98
N GLN A 146 -17.27 -7.39 3.91
CA GLN A 146 -17.98 -7.17 2.64
C GLN A 146 -17.14 -6.44 1.60
N ARG A 147 -16.39 -5.42 2.01
CA ARG A 147 -15.66 -4.54 1.09
C ARG A 147 -14.28 -5.06 0.69
N PHE A 148 -13.66 -5.88 1.55
CA PHE A 148 -12.26 -6.27 1.40
C PHE A 148 -12.03 -7.79 1.48
N GLY A 149 -13.02 -8.59 1.84
CA GLY A 149 -12.89 -10.06 1.97
C GLY A 149 -12.62 -10.79 0.64
N ASP A 150 -12.86 -10.13 -0.50
CA ASP A 150 -12.48 -10.60 -1.83
C ASP A 150 -10.95 -10.73 -1.95
N ARG A 151 -10.19 -9.81 -1.34
CA ARG A 151 -8.72 -9.70 -1.42
C ARG A 151 -7.99 -10.09 -0.13
N VAL A 152 -8.58 -9.86 1.04
CA VAL A 152 -7.98 -10.15 2.35
C VAL A 152 -8.45 -11.51 2.84
N LYS A 153 -7.50 -12.42 3.08
CA LYS A 153 -7.78 -13.81 3.48
C LYS A 153 -7.45 -14.12 4.94
N HIS A 154 -6.64 -13.27 5.58
CA HIS A 154 -6.21 -13.43 6.96
C HIS A 154 -6.57 -12.18 7.76
N TRP A 155 -7.36 -12.38 8.80
CA TRP A 155 -7.91 -11.30 9.62
C TRP A 155 -7.49 -11.49 11.08
N ILE A 156 -7.02 -10.41 11.69
CA ILE A 156 -6.76 -10.31 13.11
C ILE A 156 -7.81 -9.35 13.66
N THR A 157 -8.59 -9.77 14.66
CA THR A 157 -9.69 -8.93 15.17
C THR A 157 -9.18 -7.80 16.06
N LEU A 158 -8.31 -8.12 17.02
CA LEU A 158 -7.82 -7.20 18.04
C LEU A 158 -6.30 -7.36 18.10
N ASN A 159 -5.57 -6.24 18.06
CA ASN A 159 -4.14 -6.24 18.37
C ASN A 159 -3.92 -6.10 19.89
N GLU A 160 -3.10 -6.97 20.46
CA GLU A 160 -2.61 -6.85 21.85
C GLU A 160 -3.68 -6.46 22.91
N PRO A 161 -4.72 -7.28 23.10
CA PRO A 161 -5.88 -6.92 23.93
C PRO A 161 -5.54 -6.67 25.41
N TRP A 162 -4.52 -7.37 25.92
CA TRP A 162 -4.02 -7.17 27.29
C TRP A 162 -3.33 -5.81 27.42
N THR A 163 -2.44 -5.47 26.49
CA THR A 163 -1.73 -4.19 26.49
C THR A 163 -2.72 -3.04 26.46
N PHE A 164 -3.73 -3.11 25.59
CA PHE A 164 -4.80 -2.12 25.53
C PHE A 164 -5.54 -1.99 26.87
N ALA A 165 -6.06 -3.09 27.43
CA ALA A 165 -6.82 -3.05 28.67
C ALA A 165 -6.01 -2.46 29.84
N VAL A 166 -4.73 -2.78 29.94
CA VAL A 166 -3.87 -2.33 31.05
C VAL A 166 -3.38 -0.90 30.84
N THR A 167 -2.83 -0.58 29.67
CA THR A 167 -2.26 0.76 29.43
C THR A 167 -3.33 1.83 29.36
N SER A 168 -4.51 1.50 28.83
CA SER A 168 -5.59 2.46 28.62
C SER A 168 -6.54 2.63 29.82
N TYR A 169 -6.71 1.58 30.65
CA TYR A 169 -7.71 1.56 31.75
C TYR A 169 -7.17 1.20 33.15
N ASP A 170 -5.87 0.87 33.28
CA ASP A 170 -5.19 0.77 34.58
C ASP A 170 -4.12 1.84 34.74
N TYR A 171 -3.14 1.90 33.84
CA TYR A 171 -2.09 2.91 33.89
C TYR A 171 -2.54 4.27 33.37
N GLY A 172 -3.53 4.30 32.47
CA GLY A 172 -4.02 5.52 31.82
C GLY A 172 -2.96 6.24 30.98
N THR A 173 -1.94 5.52 30.49
CA THR A 173 -0.83 6.09 29.70
C THR A 173 -1.16 6.23 28.22
N THR A 174 -2.18 5.50 27.75
CA THR A 174 -2.68 5.51 26.37
C THR A 174 -4.17 5.81 26.39
N ALA A 175 -4.73 6.29 25.27
CA ALA A 175 -6.15 6.65 25.19
C ALA A 175 -7.07 5.45 25.55
N PRO A 176 -8.20 5.67 26.25
CA PRO A 176 -8.75 6.97 26.69
C PRO A 176 -8.08 7.58 27.95
N GLY A 177 -7.04 6.96 28.49
CA GLY A 177 -6.26 7.53 29.60
C GLY A 177 -6.99 7.45 30.94
N ARG A 178 -7.65 6.30 31.20
CA ARG A 178 -8.43 6.07 32.42
C ARG A 178 -7.62 5.30 33.45
N CYS A 179 -7.75 5.71 34.71
CA CYS A 179 -7.12 5.04 35.85
C CYS A 179 -7.73 5.49 37.18
N SER A 180 -7.50 4.72 38.25
CA SER A 180 -7.85 5.12 39.61
C SER A 180 -7.06 6.34 40.08
N ALA A 181 -7.67 7.20 40.90
CA ALA A 181 -7.03 8.43 41.40
C ALA A 181 -5.66 8.20 42.09
N TRP A 182 -5.47 7.07 42.78
CA TRP A 182 -4.21 6.74 43.46
C TRP A 182 -3.02 6.47 42.51
N ARG A 183 -3.27 6.26 41.20
CA ARG A 183 -2.20 6.13 40.19
C ARG A 183 -1.49 7.45 39.91
N ASN A 184 -2.10 8.60 40.25
CA ASN A 184 -1.55 9.95 40.09
C ASN A 184 -0.96 10.25 38.69
N ASN A 185 -1.62 9.76 37.64
CA ASN A 185 -1.14 9.87 36.25
C ASN A 185 -1.99 10.83 35.38
N ASN A 186 -2.62 11.83 36.02
CA ASN A 186 -3.51 12.82 35.36
C ASN A 186 -4.59 12.20 34.46
N CYS A 187 -5.16 11.07 34.90
CA CYS A 187 -6.18 10.35 34.15
C CYS A 187 -7.51 11.09 34.11
N THR A 188 -8.29 10.85 33.05
CA THR A 188 -9.62 11.45 32.85
C THR A 188 -10.68 10.92 33.83
N GLY A 189 -10.35 9.88 34.59
CA GLY A 189 -11.16 9.22 35.60
C GLY A 189 -11.00 7.70 35.54
N GLY A 190 -11.80 6.98 36.33
CA GLY A 190 -11.95 5.53 36.20
C GLY A 190 -11.52 4.70 37.41
N ASN A 191 -11.50 3.38 37.22
CA ASN A 191 -11.18 2.41 38.26
C ASN A 191 -10.29 1.28 37.74
N SER A 192 -9.00 1.38 38.04
CA SER A 192 -7.96 0.40 37.70
C SER A 192 -8.23 -1.01 38.24
N GLY A 193 -9.06 -1.16 39.28
CA GLY A 193 -9.40 -2.46 39.87
C GLY A 193 -10.56 -3.19 39.16
N THR A 194 -11.31 -2.50 38.30
CA THR A 194 -12.51 -3.07 37.66
C THR A 194 -12.53 -2.88 36.14
N GLU A 195 -12.15 -1.71 35.64
CA GLU A 195 -12.27 -1.36 34.22
C GLU A 195 -11.44 -2.25 33.29
N PRO A 196 -10.19 -2.64 33.59
CA PRO A 196 -9.43 -3.55 32.73
C PRO A 196 -10.16 -4.90 32.51
N TYR A 197 -10.86 -5.41 33.52
CA TYR A 197 -11.63 -6.65 33.42
C TYR A 197 -12.89 -6.49 32.57
N VAL A 198 -13.62 -5.38 32.75
CA VAL A 198 -14.80 -5.05 31.93
C VAL A 198 -14.41 -4.89 30.47
N VAL A 199 -13.35 -4.13 30.19
CA VAL A 199 -12.82 -3.91 28.83
C VAL A 199 -12.36 -5.22 28.21
N THR A 200 -11.62 -6.05 28.94
CA THR A 200 -11.19 -7.37 28.45
C THR A 200 -12.38 -8.28 28.15
N HIS A 201 -13.40 -8.28 29.00
CA HIS A 201 -14.62 -9.06 28.78
C HIS A 201 -15.32 -8.65 27.48
N ASN A 202 -15.54 -7.35 27.27
CA ASN A 202 -16.18 -6.83 26.07
C ASN A 202 -15.32 -7.04 24.82
N GLN A 203 -13.99 -6.94 24.93
CA GLN A 203 -13.07 -7.29 23.84
C GLN A 203 -13.25 -8.75 23.39
N ILE A 204 -13.37 -9.70 24.33
CA ILE A 204 -13.58 -11.11 24.01
C ILE A 204 -14.95 -11.32 23.33
N LEU A 205 -16.01 -10.67 23.83
CA LEU A 205 -17.34 -10.72 23.22
C LEU A 205 -17.35 -10.13 21.79
N ALA A 206 -16.69 -8.99 21.59
CA ALA A 206 -16.55 -8.33 20.29
C ALA A 206 -15.77 -9.22 19.31
N HIS A 207 -14.66 -9.83 19.75
CA HIS A 207 -13.93 -10.82 18.97
C HIS A 207 -14.84 -11.98 18.54
N ALA A 208 -15.56 -12.58 19.48
CA ALA A 208 -16.44 -13.72 19.19
C ALA A 208 -17.58 -13.35 18.23
N ALA A 209 -18.18 -12.18 18.38
CA ALA A 209 -19.22 -11.66 17.48
C ALA A 209 -18.68 -11.48 16.05
N ALA A 210 -17.52 -10.84 15.90
CA ALA A 210 -16.88 -10.65 14.60
C ALA A 210 -16.51 -11.99 13.93
N VAL A 211 -15.93 -12.93 14.69
CA VAL A 211 -15.58 -14.27 14.19
C VAL A 211 -16.82 -15.06 13.78
N LYS A 212 -17.92 -14.96 14.53
CA LYS A 212 -19.20 -15.61 14.17
C LYS A 212 -19.71 -15.11 12.83
N VAL A 213 -19.69 -13.79 12.60
CA VAL A 213 -20.07 -13.21 11.30
C VAL A 213 -19.14 -13.69 10.18
N TYR A 214 -17.83 -13.65 10.39
CA TYR A 214 -16.85 -14.11 9.40
C TYR A 214 -17.10 -15.57 9.00
N ARG A 215 -17.25 -16.47 9.97
CA ARG A 215 -17.44 -17.91 9.73
C ARG A 215 -18.78 -18.26 9.10
N THR A 216 -19.84 -17.52 9.42
CA THR A 216 -21.19 -17.83 8.93
C THR A 216 -21.48 -17.23 7.57
N LYS A 217 -20.86 -16.09 7.23
CA LYS A 217 -21.19 -15.34 6.00
C LYS A 217 -20.06 -15.27 4.97
N TYR A 218 -18.80 -15.30 5.39
CA TYR A 218 -17.67 -14.94 4.51
C TYR A 218 -16.62 -16.04 4.34
N LYS A 219 -16.55 -17.01 5.26
CA LYS A 219 -15.71 -18.19 5.09
C LYS A 219 -16.44 -19.18 4.17
N VAL A 220 -15.96 -19.29 2.93
CA VAL A 220 -16.44 -20.32 1.99
C VAL A 220 -16.11 -21.70 2.59
N ILE A 221 -17.14 -22.55 2.77
CA ILE A 221 -16.93 -23.96 3.10
C ILE A 221 -16.39 -24.60 1.83
N THR A 222 -15.07 -24.74 1.73
CA THR A 222 -14.47 -25.67 0.77
C THR A 222 -14.73 -27.08 1.30
N THR A 223 -15.78 -27.72 0.79
CA THR A 223 -15.95 -29.18 0.86
C THR A 223 -14.92 -29.88 -0.02
#